data_AF-A0A4R7W003-F1
#
_entry.id   AF-A0A4R7W003-F1
#
_cell.length_a   1.000
_cell.length_b   1.000
_cell.length_c   1.000
_cell.angle_alpha   90.00
_cell.angle_beta   90.00
_cell.angle_gamma   90.00
#
_symmetry.space_group_name_H-M   'P 1'
#
loop_
_entity.id
_entity.type
_entity.pdbx_description
1 polymer ?
#
loop_
_entity_poly.entity_id
_entity_poly.type
_entity_poly.pdbx_seq_one_letter_code
_entity_poly.pdbx_strand_id
1 'polypeptide(L)'
;MAVPPDSAGGTPTEVEHASLHTAASSSLPEQKDALGNTRQTVLSREVPASAFSELGVDAHSGHNRNIGQITEQLTKKDQQLAAVIQGVGDTTKKFQRFDEDQAARQKQQQAEVELVAARKNRATSQNGWPVNPALKTRTVPGSSRRMTMADGPAGDLLNHVAGQLSQRVESFDLKGPPGEELDDGGHNDRSIRGSTAISNHASGTAFDMNSARHVLGASGTFTPAQVNEIHTILGEVDGVVRWGGDYSGRLDEMHFEINGSQADVSRVWDRIRAEIENTP
;
A
#
# COMPACT_ATOMS: atom_id res chain seq x y z
N MET A 1 -13.32 -7.12 27.16
CA MET A 1 -12.91 -5.81 27.71
C MET A 1 -12.43 -4.97 26.55
N ALA A 2 -13.20 -3.96 26.18
CA ALA A 2 -12.86 -3.03 25.12
C ALA A 2 -11.82 -2.01 25.63
N VAL A 3 -10.78 -1.75 24.84
CA VAL A 3 -9.84 -0.66 25.08
C VAL A 3 -10.55 0.64 24.73
N PRO A 4 -10.57 1.66 25.63
CA PRO A 4 -11.31 2.89 25.38
C PRO A 4 -10.64 3.74 24.29
N PRO A 5 -11.42 4.42 23.44
CA PRO A 5 -10.91 5.34 22.44
C PRO A 5 -10.80 6.75 23.05
N ASP A 6 -9.69 7.04 23.74
CA ASP A 6 -9.24 8.42 23.89
C ASP A 6 -7.83 8.49 24.49
N SER A 7 -6.84 8.75 23.63
CA SER A 7 -5.67 9.58 23.96
C SER A 7 -4.96 10.08 22.70
N ALA A 8 -5.72 10.34 21.62
CA ALA A 8 -5.20 10.98 20.40
C ALA A 8 -5.17 12.53 20.55
N GLY A 9 -4.71 13.01 21.70
CA GLY A 9 -4.68 14.42 22.08
C GLY A 9 -3.28 14.96 22.40
N GLY A 10 -2.22 14.18 22.19
CA GLY A 10 -0.88 14.73 22.19
C GLY A 10 -0.68 15.48 20.88
N THR A 11 -0.65 16.81 20.92
CA THR A 11 0.09 17.57 19.90
C THR A 11 1.43 16.86 19.70
N PRO A 12 1.89 16.61 18.46
CA PRO A 12 3.23 16.08 18.24
C PRO A 12 4.16 16.89 19.13
N THR A 13 4.97 16.21 19.94
CA THR A 13 6.01 16.87 20.72
C THR A 13 6.97 17.47 19.71
N GLU A 14 6.63 18.65 19.20
CA GLU A 14 7.47 19.46 18.35
C GLU A 14 8.59 19.88 19.26
N VAL A 15 9.72 19.18 19.16
CA VAL A 15 10.92 19.56 19.88
C VAL A 15 11.26 20.95 19.37
N GLU A 16 11.11 21.98 20.21
CA GLU A 16 11.36 23.36 19.79
C GLU A 16 12.81 23.49 19.30
N HIS A 17 12.98 23.45 17.98
CA HIS A 17 14.26 23.60 17.29
C HIS A 17 14.76 25.04 17.31
N ALA A 18 13.95 25.99 17.78
CA ALA A 18 14.26 27.41 17.79
C ALA A 18 15.60 27.69 18.50
N SER A 19 15.84 27.13 19.69
CA SER A 19 17.05 27.43 20.45
C SER A 19 18.34 26.90 19.80
N LEU A 20 18.31 25.67 19.25
CA LEU A 20 19.48 25.11 18.55
C LEU A 20 19.72 25.77 17.19
N HIS A 21 18.63 26.12 16.50
CA HIS A 21 18.70 26.87 15.25
C HIS A 21 19.30 28.25 15.49
N THR A 22 18.78 29.02 16.46
CA THR A 22 19.30 30.33 16.85
C THR A 22 20.76 30.26 17.30
N ALA A 23 21.15 29.22 18.04
CA ALA A 23 22.55 29.03 18.43
C ALA A 23 23.47 28.86 17.20
N ALA A 24 23.07 28.05 16.21
CA ALA A 24 23.84 27.80 15.01
C ALA A 24 23.82 28.97 13.99
N SER A 25 22.70 29.68 13.88
CA SER A 25 22.50 30.73 12.88
C SER A 25 22.97 32.11 13.32
N SER A 26 23.10 32.33 14.63
CA SER A 26 23.34 33.68 15.16
C SER A 26 24.41 33.67 16.26
N SER A 27 24.16 32.98 17.37
CA SER A 27 24.99 33.11 18.58
C SER A 27 26.42 32.61 18.40
N LEU A 28 26.61 31.45 17.76
CA LEU A 28 27.94 30.87 17.53
C LEU A 28 28.71 31.59 16.40
N PRO A 29 28.08 31.97 15.27
CA PRO A 29 28.72 32.87 14.29
C PRO A 29 29.23 34.18 14.89
N GLU A 30 28.45 34.86 15.72
CA GLU A 30 28.88 36.10 16.38
C GLU A 30 30.10 35.88 17.29
N GLN A 31 30.13 34.78 18.04
CA GLN A 31 31.27 34.40 18.87
C GLN A 31 32.52 34.09 18.02
N LYS A 32 32.33 33.49 16.84
CA LYS A 32 33.42 33.23 15.88
C LYS A 32 34.00 34.53 15.34
N ASP A 33 33.16 35.49 14.98
CA ASP A 33 33.60 36.80 14.50
C ASP A 33 34.37 37.57 15.58
N ALA A 34 33.91 37.55 16.83
CA ALA A 34 34.61 38.15 17.96
C ALA A 34 36.01 37.53 18.19
N LEU A 35 36.13 36.20 18.01
CA LEU A 35 37.40 35.49 18.10
C LEU A 35 38.35 35.88 16.95
N GLY A 36 37.81 36.00 15.73
CA GLY A 36 38.54 36.49 14.56
C GLY A 36 39.08 37.92 14.75
N ASN A 37 38.26 38.81 15.30
CA ASN A 37 38.64 40.19 15.62
C ASN A 37 39.73 40.25 16.70
N THR A 38 39.63 39.38 17.72
CA THR A 38 40.66 39.26 18.77
C THR A 38 42.00 38.80 18.18
N ARG A 39 41.97 37.81 17.28
CA ARG A 39 43.16 37.33 16.57
C ARG A 39 43.79 38.46 15.74
N GLN A 40 42.99 39.24 15.01
CA GLN A 40 43.48 40.36 14.22
C GLN A 40 44.14 41.44 15.09
N THR A 41 43.54 41.71 16.26
CA THR A 41 44.07 42.66 17.25
C THR A 41 45.41 42.21 17.83
N VAL A 42 45.59 40.91 18.08
CA VAL A 42 46.87 40.35 18.56
C VAL A 42 47.94 40.41 17.47
N LEU A 43 47.58 40.08 16.22
CA LEU A 43 48.48 40.17 15.06
C LEU A 43 48.95 41.59 14.76
N SER A 44 48.09 42.59 15.00
CA SER A 44 48.42 44.00 14.75
C SER A 44 49.26 44.64 15.86
N ARG A 45 49.61 43.91 16.94
CA ARG A 45 50.51 44.42 17.98
C ARG A 45 51.95 44.43 17.47
N GLU A 46 52.27 45.43 16.67
CA GLU A 46 53.65 45.74 16.31
C GLU A 46 54.30 46.53 17.43
N VAL A 47 55.23 45.90 18.16
CA VAL A 47 56.09 46.60 19.12
C VAL A 47 57.47 46.72 18.47
N PRO A 48 57.95 47.96 18.17
CA PRO A 48 59.20 48.13 17.47
C PRO A 48 60.37 47.59 18.30
N ALA A 49 61.39 47.05 17.64
CA ALA A 49 62.58 46.51 18.31
C ALA A 49 63.27 47.54 19.24
N SER A 50 63.13 48.84 18.94
CA SER A 50 63.63 49.93 19.77
C SER A 50 63.00 49.98 21.16
N ALA A 51 61.76 49.52 21.33
CA ALA A 51 61.10 49.40 22.63
C ALA A 51 61.72 48.31 23.53
N PHE A 52 62.59 47.45 22.97
CA PHE A 52 63.34 46.42 23.69
C PHE A 52 64.84 46.75 23.79
N SER A 53 65.25 47.97 23.43
CA SER A 53 66.66 48.37 23.33
C SER A 53 67.45 48.19 24.63
N GLU A 54 66.81 48.36 25.78
CA GLU A 54 67.42 48.13 27.11
C GLU A 54 67.34 46.67 27.60
N LEU A 55 66.55 45.82 26.91
CA LEU A 55 66.25 44.44 27.30
C LEU A 55 66.91 43.38 26.42
N GLY A 56 67.50 43.79 25.28
CA GLY A 56 68.22 42.92 24.35
C GLY A 56 67.37 42.26 23.26
N VAL A 57 68.03 41.74 22.22
CA VAL A 57 67.41 41.15 21.01
C VAL A 57 66.56 39.90 21.28
N ASP A 58 66.85 39.18 22.36
CA ASP A 58 66.11 37.99 22.77
C ASP A 58 64.71 38.33 23.31
N ALA A 59 64.53 39.51 23.90
CA ALA A 59 63.24 39.97 24.42
C ALA A 59 62.25 40.27 23.28
N HIS A 60 62.70 40.97 22.23
CA HIS A 60 61.90 41.23 21.02
C HIS A 60 61.54 39.93 20.30
N SER A 61 62.50 39.02 20.14
CA SER A 61 62.28 37.71 19.52
C SER A 61 61.34 36.83 20.34
N GLY A 62 61.44 36.87 21.67
CA GLY A 62 60.54 36.19 22.60
C GLY A 62 59.10 36.73 22.53
N HIS A 63 58.94 38.05 22.45
CA HIS A 63 57.63 38.67 22.24
C HIS A 63 56.97 38.17 20.95
N ASN A 64 57.69 38.20 19.82
CA ASN A 64 57.16 37.75 18.53
C ASN A 64 56.80 36.25 18.54
N ARG A 65 57.58 35.40 19.23
CA ARG A 65 57.21 33.98 19.44
C ARG A 65 55.92 33.83 20.23
N ASN A 66 55.72 34.61 21.29
CA ASN A 66 54.49 34.57 22.09
C ASN A 66 53.27 35.01 21.26
N ILE A 67 53.39 36.08 20.47
CA ILE A 67 52.34 36.52 19.54
C ILE A 67 51.97 35.42 18.54
N GLY A 68 52.98 34.74 17.98
CA GLY A 68 52.78 33.59 17.09
C GLY A 68 52.01 32.45 17.77
N GLN A 69 52.42 32.06 18.98
CA GLN A 69 51.76 30.98 19.74
C GLN A 69 50.30 31.33 20.10
N ILE A 70 50.02 32.57 20.53
CA ILE A 70 48.66 33.03 20.84
C ILE A 70 47.79 32.99 19.58
N THR A 71 48.31 33.47 18.44
CA THR A 71 47.58 33.48 17.17
C THR A 71 47.27 32.06 16.67
N GLU A 72 48.21 31.13 16.83
CA GLU A 72 48.01 29.71 16.50
C GLU A 72 46.91 29.09 17.37
N GLN A 73 46.92 29.37 18.68
CA GLN A 73 45.87 28.91 19.60
C GLN A 73 44.49 29.48 19.23
N LEU A 74 44.39 30.78 18.94
CA LEU A 74 43.15 31.42 18.50
C LEU A 74 42.63 30.81 17.18
N THR A 75 43.53 30.48 16.26
CA THR A 75 43.18 29.83 14.99
C THR A 75 42.63 28.41 15.20
N LYS A 76 43.24 27.62 16.10
CA LYS A 76 42.72 26.29 16.46
C LYS A 76 41.33 26.39 17.10
N LYS A 77 41.09 27.40 17.94
CA LYS A 77 39.76 27.63 18.56
C LYS A 77 38.72 28.06 17.54
N ASP A 78 39.10 28.89 16.57
CA ASP A 78 38.25 29.31 15.46
C ASP A 78 37.78 28.14 14.57
N GLN A 79 38.69 27.18 14.31
CA GLN A 79 38.37 25.94 13.60
C GLN A 79 37.46 25.02 14.43
N GLN A 80 37.72 24.88 15.74
CA GLN A 80 36.87 24.09 16.63
C GLN A 80 35.43 24.65 16.68
N LEU A 81 35.28 25.97 16.78
CA LEU A 81 33.97 26.62 16.80
C LEU A 81 33.23 26.45 15.46
N ALA A 82 33.94 26.55 14.32
CA ALA A 82 33.37 26.28 13.01
C ALA A 82 32.85 24.84 12.87
N ALA A 83 33.62 23.86 13.38
CA ALA A 83 33.20 22.45 13.37
C ALA A 83 31.95 22.21 14.23
N VAL A 84 31.82 22.88 15.38
CA VAL A 84 30.61 22.83 16.22
C VAL A 84 29.40 23.41 15.50
N ILE A 85 29.54 24.59 14.88
CA ILE A 85 28.47 25.24 14.10
C ILE A 85 27.98 24.31 12.99
N GLN A 86 28.91 23.72 12.24
CA GLN A 86 28.59 22.78 11.17
C GLN A 86 27.88 21.53 11.71
N GLY A 87 28.38 20.94 12.80
CA GLY A 87 27.78 19.75 13.41
C GLY A 87 26.35 19.97 13.90
N VAL A 88 26.06 21.14 14.50
CA VAL A 88 24.70 21.51 14.91
C VAL A 88 23.80 21.73 13.68
N GLY A 89 24.30 22.39 12.64
CA GLY A 89 23.57 22.59 11.38
C GLY A 89 23.22 21.28 10.68
N ASP A 90 24.18 20.35 10.59
CA ASP A 90 23.99 19.04 9.97
C ASP A 90 23.00 18.18 10.78
N THR A 91 23.07 18.23 12.10
CA THR A 91 22.13 17.52 12.99
C THR A 91 20.71 18.07 12.82
N THR A 92 20.55 19.39 12.80
CA THR A 92 19.26 20.05 12.59
C THR A 92 18.62 19.63 11.25
N LYS A 93 19.40 19.62 10.17
CA LYS A 93 18.93 19.17 8.85
C LYS A 93 18.52 17.69 8.84
N LYS A 94 19.25 16.82 9.55
CA LYS A 94 18.90 15.40 9.65
C LYS A 94 17.57 15.18 10.37
N PHE A 95 17.33 15.91 11.47
CA PHE A 95 16.06 15.84 12.18
C PHE A 95 14.89 16.38 11.35
N GLN A 96 15.05 17.52 10.68
CA GLN A 96 14.02 18.05 9.78
C GLN A 96 13.60 17.03 8.70
N ARG A 97 14.58 16.37 8.06
CA ARG A 97 14.29 15.30 7.09
C ARG A 97 13.58 14.11 7.73
N PHE A 98 13.95 13.74 8.94
CA PHE A 98 13.28 12.67 9.68
C PHE A 98 11.81 13.02 9.93
N ASP A 99 11.50 14.24 10.36
CA ASP A 99 10.13 14.68 10.60
C ASP A 99 9.31 14.75 9.31
N GLU A 100 9.89 15.27 8.22
CA GLU A 100 9.28 15.27 6.89
C GLU A 100 8.96 13.84 6.41
N ASP A 101 9.90 12.91 6.60
CA ASP A 101 9.72 11.49 6.27
C ASP A 101 8.63 10.83 7.13
N GLN A 102 8.59 11.13 8.43
CA GLN A 102 7.54 10.62 9.32
C GLN A 102 6.17 11.16 8.92
N ALA A 103 6.05 12.46 8.64
CA ALA A 103 4.81 13.07 8.19
C ALA A 103 4.32 12.47 6.85
N ALA A 104 5.24 12.23 5.91
CA ALA A 104 4.92 11.56 4.65
C ALA A 104 4.42 10.12 4.85
N ARG A 105 5.09 9.34 5.72
CA ARG A 105 4.67 7.97 6.07
C ARG A 105 3.31 7.95 6.76
N GLN A 106 3.07 8.86 7.70
CA GLN A 106 1.78 8.96 8.38
C GLN A 106 0.65 9.29 7.40
N LYS A 107 0.88 10.20 6.46
CA LYS A 107 -0.10 10.52 5.40
C LYS A 107 -0.43 9.32 4.51
N GLN A 108 0.59 8.52 4.15
CA GLN A 108 0.38 7.30 3.37
C GLN A 108 -0.41 6.24 4.15
N GLN A 109 -0.06 6.01 5.41
CA GLN A 109 -0.77 5.07 6.28
C GLN A 109 -2.22 5.49 6.50
N GLN A 110 -2.48 6.78 6.72
CA GLN A 110 -3.84 7.31 6.88
C GLN A 110 -4.68 7.07 5.62
N ALA A 111 -4.12 7.33 4.43
CA ALA A 111 -4.79 7.05 3.17
C ALA A 111 -5.07 5.55 2.96
N GLU A 112 -4.17 4.67 3.40
CA GLU A 112 -4.38 3.21 3.36
C GLU A 112 -5.52 2.78 4.29
N VAL A 113 -5.55 3.30 5.52
CA VAL A 113 -6.62 3.03 6.49
C VAL A 113 -7.97 3.50 5.94
N GLU A 114 -8.03 4.69 5.35
CA GLU A 114 -9.24 5.23 4.71
C GLU A 114 -9.69 4.38 3.52
N LEU A 115 -8.76 3.90 2.69
CA LEU A 115 -9.06 3.00 1.59
C LEU A 115 -9.64 1.67 2.08
N VAL A 116 -9.05 1.07 3.12
CA VAL A 116 -9.54 -0.18 3.73
C VAL A 116 -10.92 0.02 4.35
N ALA A 117 -11.15 1.14 5.05
CA ALA A 117 -12.47 1.48 5.59
C ALA A 117 -13.51 1.70 4.48
N ALA A 118 -13.13 2.38 3.39
CA ALA A 118 -13.99 2.55 2.23
C ALA A 118 -14.31 1.22 1.53
N ARG A 119 -13.35 0.29 1.42
CA ARG A 119 -13.60 -1.08 0.93
C ARG A 119 -14.57 -1.85 1.81
N LYS A 120 -14.42 -1.76 3.13
CA LYS A 120 -15.37 -2.35 4.08
C LYS A 120 -16.78 -1.76 3.93
N ASN A 121 -16.87 -0.46 3.63
CA ASN A 121 -18.13 0.27 3.45
C ASN A 121 -18.66 0.28 1.99
N ARG A 122 -18.13 -0.55 1.07
CA ARG A 122 -18.65 -0.63 -0.31
C ARG A 122 -20.07 -1.24 -0.31
N ALA A 123 -21.03 -0.46 -0.82
CA ALA A 123 -22.45 -0.82 -0.76
C ALA A 123 -22.77 -2.08 -1.59
N THR A 124 -22.36 -2.14 -2.85
CA THR A 124 -22.68 -3.26 -3.75
C THR A 124 -21.68 -3.44 -4.90
N SER A 125 -21.56 -4.66 -5.43
CA SER A 125 -20.89 -5.03 -6.68
C SER A 125 -21.71 -4.58 -7.90
N GLN A 126 -21.19 -4.81 -9.11
CA GLN A 126 -21.88 -4.47 -10.36
C GLN A 126 -23.28 -5.09 -10.47
N ASN A 127 -23.49 -6.31 -9.97
CA ASN A 127 -24.79 -6.98 -9.97
C ASN A 127 -25.68 -6.62 -8.76
N GLY A 128 -25.31 -5.61 -7.95
CA GLY A 128 -26.13 -5.12 -6.84
C GLY A 128 -25.99 -5.93 -5.54
N TRP A 129 -25.03 -6.85 -5.43
CA TRP A 129 -24.82 -7.66 -4.24
C TRP A 129 -23.80 -7.03 -3.27
N PRO A 130 -23.93 -7.19 -1.94
CA PRO A 130 -22.96 -6.63 -0.98
C PRO A 130 -21.53 -7.14 -1.23
N VAL A 131 -20.54 -6.25 -1.09
CA VAL A 131 -19.12 -6.51 -1.49
C VAL A 131 -18.30 -7.18 -0.37
N ASN A 132 -18.88 -7.37 0.81
CA ASN A 132 -18.26 -8.10 1.92
C ASN A 132 -19.28 -9.03 2.60
N PRO A 133 -19.88 -9.99 1.88
CA PRO A 133 -20.76 -10.94 2.52
C PRO A 133 -19.93 -11.90 3.39
N ALA A 134 -20.60 -12.69 4.23
CA ALA A 134 -19.97 -13.91 4.72
C ALA A 134 -19.54 -14.76 3.51
N LEU A 135 -18.35 -15.36 3.57
CA LEU A 135 -17.78 -16.18 2.50
C LEU A 135 -17.57 -17.60 3.00
N LYS A 136 -17.72 -18.58 2.11
CA LYS A 136 -17.39 -19.98 2.42
C LYS A 136 -16.80 -20.69 1.21
N THR A 137 -15.68 -21.37 1.42
CA THR A 137 -15.01 -22.18 0.42
C THR A 137 -15.73 -23.52 0.26
N ARG A 138 -16.11 -23.84 -0.97
CA ARG A 138 -16.86 -25.04 -1.36
C ARG A 138 -16.01 -25.86 -2.34
N THR A 139 -16.17 -27.18 -2.30
CA THR A 139 -15.66 -28.06 -3.36
C THR A 139 -16.69 -28.08 -4.49
N VAL A 140 -16.23 -27.93 -5.73
CA VAL A 140 -17.09 -28.01 -6.91
C VAL A 140 -17.58 -29.44 -7.07
N PRO A 141 -18.90 -29.71 -7.13
CA PRO A 141 -19.41 -31.06 -7.29
C PRO A 141 -18.86 -31.73 -8.55
N GLY A 142 -18.35 -32.96 -8.42
CA GLY A 142 -17.74 -33.68 -9.54
C GLY A 142 -16.29 -33.28 -9.86
N SER A 143 -15.64 -32.48 -9.02
CA SER A 143 -14.24 -32.08 -9.17
C SER A 143 -13.52 -32.00 -7.82
N SER A 144 -12.19 -32.00 -7.85
CA SER A 144 -11.33 -31.72 -6.69
C SER A 144 -11.14 -30.21 -6.42
N ARG A 145 -11.59 -29.33 -7.32
CA ARG A 145 -11.42 -27.88 -7.21
C ARG A 145 -12.26 -27.28 -6.10
N ARG A 146 -11.69 -26.23 -5.49
CA ARG A 146 -12.31 -25.49 -4.40
C ARG A 146 -12.38 -24.03 -4.75
N MET A 147 -13.57 -23.44 -4.63
CA MET A 147 -13.80 -22.03 -4.89
C MET A 147 -14.41 -21.36 -3.66
N THR A 148 -13.97 -20.14 -3.36
CA THR A 148 -14.59 -19.30 -2.33
C THR A 148 -15.71 -18.50 -2.95
N MET A 149 -16.92 -18.59 -2.41
CA MET A 149 -18.10 -17.87 -2.88
C MET A 149 -18.84 -17.26 -1.69
N ALA A 150 -19.86 -16.43 -1.95
CA ALA A 150 -20.77 -15.92 -0.94
C ALA A 150 -21.37 -17.06 -0.12
N ASP A 151 -21.51 -16.89 1.19
CA ASP A 151 -22.21 -17.86 2.02
C ASP A 151 -23.73 -17.68 1.92
N GLY A 152 -24.44 -18.79 1.71
CA GLY A 152 -25.87 -18.81 1.45
C GLY A 152 -26.25 -19.03 -0.02
N PRO A 153 -27.52 -18.76 -0.40
CA PRO A 153 -28.12 -19.21 -1.65
C PRO A 153 -27.35 -18.84 -2.92
N ALA A 154 -26.73 -17.65 -2.97
CA ALA A 154 -25.96 -17.24 -4.14
C ALA A 154 -24.72 -18.12 -4.38
N GLY A 155 -23.91 -18.36 -3.34
CA GLY A 155 -22.75 -19.23 -3.50
C GLY A 155 -23.13 -20.70 -3.61
N ASP A 156 -24.23 -21.13 -3.00
CA ASP A 156 -24.72 -22.50 -3.16
C ASP A 156 -25.21 -22.76 -4.59
N LEU A 157 -25.97 -21.82 -5.17
CA LEU A 157 -26.44 -21.92 -6.55
C LEU A 157 -25.28 -21.83 -7.56
N LEU A 158 -24.30 -20.93 -7.35
CA LEU A 158 -23.11 -20.88 -8.20
C LEU A 158 -22.29 -22.17 -8.11
N ASN A 159 -22.14 -22.75 -6.91
CA ASN A 159 -21.43 -24.01 -6.74
C ASN A 159 -22.18 -25.17 -7.42
N HIS A 160 -23.51 -25.15 -7.44
CA HIS A 160 -24.32 -26.08 -8.22
C HIS A 160 -24.08 -25.93 -9.72
N VAL A 161 -24.16 -24.70 -10.26
CA VAL A 161 -23.89 -24.41 -11.67
C VAL A 161 -22.47 -24.84 -12.06
N ALA A 162 -21.47 -24.52 -11.25
CA ALA A 162 -20.09 -24.98 -11.46
C ALA A 162 -19.99 -26.52 -11.53
N GLY A 163 -20.74 -27.24 -10.68
CA GLY A 163 -20.82 -28.69 -10.74
C GLY A 163 -21.47 -29.22 -12.01
N GLN A 164 -22.57 -28.60 -12.47
CA GLN A 164 -23.21 -28.94 -13.74
C GLN A 164 -22.26 -28.72 -14.93
N LEU A 165 -21.58 -27.58 -14.96
CA LEU A 165 -20.55 -27.28 -15.98
C LEU A 165 -19.42 -28.31 -15.94
N SER A 166 -18.93 -28.65 -14.75
CA SER A 166 -17.85 -29.64 -14.56
C SER A 166 -18.17 -31.00 -15.15
N GLN A 167 -19.44 -31.40 -15.12
CA GLN A 167 -19.89 -32.73 -15.52
C GLN A 167 -20.38 -32.79 -16.97
N ARG A 168 -20.98 -31.70 -17.46
CA ARG A 168 -21.71 -31.68 -18.74
C ARG A 168 -20.99 -30.91 -19.84
N VAL A 169 -20.09 -29.98 -19.48
CA VAL A 169 -19.44 -29.06 -20.42
C VAL A 169 -17.94 -29.33 -20.52
N GLU A 170 -17.21 -29.14 -19.43
CA GLU A 170 -15.77 -29.36 -19.36
C GLU A 170 -15.38 -29.57 -17.89
N SER A 171 -14.41 -30.43 -17.58
CA SER A 171 -14.04 -30.67 -16.17
C SER A 171 -13.24 -29.51 -15.59
N PHE A 172 -13.54 -29.15 -14.35
CA PHE A 172 -12.71 -28.26 -13.52
C PHE A 172 -11.35 -28.90 -13.12
N ASP A 173 -11.22 -30.23 -13.20
CA ASP A 173 -9.95 -30.92 -12.92
C ASP A 173 -8.99 -30.90 -14.12
N LEU A 174 -9.37 -30.25 -15.23
CA LEU A 174 -8.41 -29.94 -16.28
C LEU A 174 -7.29 -29.07 -15.70
N LYS A 175 -6.07 -29.37 -16.11
CA LYS A 175 -4.89 -28.61 -15.72
C LYS A 175 -4.60 -27.59 -16.80
N GLY A 176 -4.46 -26.34 -16.41
CA GLY A 176 -3.78 -25.32 -17.21
C GLY A 176 -2.32 -25.73 -17.53
N PRO A 177 -1.63 -24.94 -18.37
CA PRO A 177 -0.21 -25.16 -18.64
C PRO A 177 0.61 -25.14 -17.34
N PRO A 178 1.83 -25.73 -17.34
CA PRO A 178 2.69 -25.71 -16.17
C PRO A 178 2.87 -24.30 -15.60
N GLY A 179 2.56 -24.11 -14.32
CA GLY A 179 2.56 -22.80 -13.65
C GLY A 179 1.19 -22.09 -13.59
N GLU A 180 0.17 -22.61 -14.27
CA GLU A 180 -1.22 -22.11 -14.29
C GLU A 180 -2.20 -23.24 -13.96
N GLU A 181 -1.80 -24.23 -13.13
CA GLU A 181 -2.64 -25.37 -12.79
C GLU A 181 -3.82 -25.03 -11.86
N LEU A 182 -3.86 -23.79 -11.34
CA LEU A 182 -4.96 -23.22 -10.56
C LEU A 182 -5.59 -22.06 -11.34
N ASP A 183 -6.32 -22.38 -12.40
CA ASP A 183 -6.93 -21.42 -13.32
C ASP A 183 -8.43 -21.20 -13.07
N ASP A 184 -8.97 -21.67 -11.95
CA ASP A 184 -10.34 -21.38 -11.52
C ASP A 184 -10.38 -20.26 -10.46
N GLY A 185 -11.29 -19.30 -10.63
CA GLY A 185 -11.38 -18.10 -9.82
C GLY A 185 -12.69 -18.00 -9.05
N GLY A 186 -12.64 -17.82 -7.73
CA GLY A 186 -13.80 -17.48 -6.89
C GLY A 186 -13.78 -16.02 -6.43
N HIS A 187 -14.05 -15.79 -5.15
CA HIS A 187 -14.01 -14.47 -4.53
C HIS A 187 -12.66 -13.77 -4.70
N ASN A 188 -12.69 -12.50 -5.09
CA ASN A 188 -11.54 -11.62 -5.22
C ASN A 188 -12.00 -10.17 -5.07
N ASP A 189 -11.64 -9.51 -3.97
CA ASP A 189 -11.97 -8.10 -3.70
C ASP A 189 -11.19 -7.16 -4.63
N ARG A 190 -11.75 -6.94 -5.82
CA ARG A 190 -11.18 -6.07 -6.87
C ARG A 190 -12.25 -5.30 -7.63
N SER A 191 -11.84 -4.19 -8.23
CA SER A 191 -12.61 -3.56 -9.32
C SER A 191 -12.54 -4.41 -10.60
N ILE A 192 -13.50 -4.20 -11.49
CA ILE A 192 -13.48 -4.77 -12.84
C ILE A 192 -12.24 -4.23 -13.58
N ARG A 193 -11.54 -5.11 -14.32
CA ARG A 193 -10.32 -4.73 -15.06
C ARG A 193 -10.63 -3.62 -16.06
N GLY A 194 -10.03 -2.45 -15.85
CA GLY A 194 -10.23 -1.25 -16.68
C GLY A 194 -11.45 -0.40 -16.30
N SER A 195 -12.06 -0.63 -15.14
CA SER A 195 -13.22 0.14 -14.66
C SER A 195 -13.10 0.49 -13.18
N THR A 196 -13.83 1.52 -12.74
CA THR A 196 -14.00 1.87 -11.32
C THR A 196 -15.08 1.05 -10.63
N ALA A 197 -15.96 0.39 -11.40
CA ALA A 197 -17.02 -0.47 -10.88
C ALA A 197 -16.47 -1.72 -10.18
N ILE A 198 -17.14 -2.15 -9.12
CA ILE A 198 -16.73 -3.31 -8.32
C ILE A 198 -17.10 -4.60 -9.03
N SER A 199 -16.15 -5.54 -9.09
CA SER A 199 -16.38 -6.83 -9.71
C SER A 199 -17.35 -7.69 -8.91
N ASN A 200 -18.12 -8.54 -9.59
CA ASN A 200 -18.98 -9.54 -8.95
C ASN A 200 -18.19 -10.65 -8.24
N HIS A 201 -16.88 -10.77 -8.50
CA HIS A 201 -15.99 -11.58 -7.66
C HIS A 201 -15.83 -10.97 -6.25
N ALA A 202 -15.92 -9.66 -6.10
CA ALA A 202 -15.74 -9.01 -4.80
C ALA A 202 -16.91 -9.34 -3.85
N SER A 203 -18.14 -9.45 -4.37
CA SER A 203 -19.30 -9.96 -3.62
C SER A 203 -19.32 -11.49 -3.49
N GLY A 204 -18.36 -12.23 -4.06
CA GLY A 204 -18.39 -13.70 -4.07
C GLY A 204 -19.56 -14.28 -4.87
N THR A 205 -20.13 -13.50 -5.79
CA THR A 205 -21.29 -13.87 -6.63
C THR A 205 -20.90 -14.06 -8.09
N ALA A 206 -19.65 -14.46 -8.32
CA ALA A 206 -19.13 -14.84 -9.63
C ALA A 206 -18.02 -15.88 -9.48
N PHE A 207 -17.80 -16.66 -10.53
CA PHE A 207 -16.63 -17.52 -10.67
C PHE A 207 -16.10 -17.52 -12.11
N ASP A 208 -14.83 -17.83 -12.24
CA ASP A 208 -14.16 -18.08 -13.52
C ASP A 208 -13.78 -19.57 -13.59
N MET A 209 -14.02 -20.20 -14.73
CA MET A 209 -13.73 -21.61 -15.00
C MET A 209 -12.62 -21.75 -16.03
N ASN A 210 -11.63 -22.60 -15.75
CA ASN A 210 -10.56 -22.98 -16.69
C ASN A 210 -9.97 -21.75 -17.43
N SER A 211 -9.63 -20.68 -16.69
CA SER A 211 -9.30 -19.37 -17.26
C SER A 211 -8.09 -19.36 -18.19
N ALA A 212 -7.18 -20.34 -18.07
CA ALA A 212 -6.06 -20.49 -18.99
C ALA A 212 -6.51 -20.92 -20.40
N ARG A 213 -7.67 -21.58 -20.52
CA ARG A 213 -8.28 -22.04 -21.77
C ARG A 213 -9.29 -21.02 -22.34
N HIS A 214 -9.99 -20.31 -21.46
CA HIS A 214 -11.08 -19.39 -21.79
C HIS A 214 -10.75 -17.93 -21.46
N VAL A 215 -9.53 -17.51 -21.81
CA VAL A 215 -8.95 -16.21 -21.44
C VAL A 215 -9.86 -15.03 -21.81
N LEU A 216 -9.98 -14.07 -20.90
CA LEU A 216 -10.70 -12.81 -21.10
C LEU A 216 -10.47 -12.18 -22.49
N GLY A 217 -11.56 -11.95 -23.23
CA GLY A 217 -11.55 -11.37 -24.57
C GLY A 217 -11.42 -12.38 -25.70
N ALA A 218 -11.17 -13.66 -25.42
CA ALA A 218 -11.28 -14.73 -26.40
C ALA A 218 -12.75 -15.10 -26.66
N SER A 219 -13.01 -15.71 -27.81
CA SER A 219 -14.32 -16.16 -28.25
C SER A 219 -14.23 -17.48 -29.01
N GLY A 220 -15.24 -18.34 -28.91
CA GLY A 220 -15.22 -19.65 -29.57
C GLY A 220 -14.23 -20.62 -28.93
N THR A 221 -13.90 -20.41 -27.65
CA THR A 221 -13.06 -21.33 -26.87
C THR A 221 -13.85 -22.54 -26.38
N PHE A 222 -15.19 -22.46 -26.38
CA PHE A 222 -16.08 -23.61 -26.27
C PHE A 222 -16.61 -24.05 -27.63
N THR A 223 -16.85 -25.35 -27.79
CA THR A 223 -17.52 -25.90 -28.98
C THR A 223 -19.00 -25.49 -29.01
N PRO A 224 -19.67 -25.48 -30.18
CA PRO A 224 -21.10 -25.16 -30.26
C PRO A 224 -21.99 -26.04 -29.38
N ALA A 225 -21.63 -27.32 -29.20
CA ALA A 225 -22.36 -28.22 -28.31
C ALA A 225 -22.20 -27.80 -26.84
N GLN A 226 -20.98 -27.42 -26.42
CA GLN A 226 -20.72 -26.90 -25.07
C GLN A 226 -21.46 -25.59 -24.82
N VAL A 227 -21.51 -24.67 -25.79
CA VAL A 227 -22.27 -23.42 -25.67
C VAL A 227 -23.76 -23.71 -25.47
N ASN A 228 -24.35 -24.60 -26.26
CA ASN A 228 -25.75 -25.00 -26.08
C ASN A 228 -26.01 -25.63 -24.70
N GLU A 229 -25.06 -26.43 -24.21
CA GLU A 229 -25.16 -27.07 -22.89
C GLU A 229 -25.05 -26.03 -21.76
N ILE A 230 -24.15 -25.04 -21.90
CA ILE A 230 -24.07 -23.89 -20.99
C ILE A 230 -25.43 -23.19 -20.93
N HIS A 231 -26.03 -22.83 -22.06
CA HIS A 231 -27.34 -22.17 -22.09
C HIS A 231 -28.45 -23.04 -21.49
N THR A 232 -28.38 -24.36 -21.65
CA THR A 232 -29.31 -25.31 -21.01
C THR A 232 -29.19 -25.24 -19.48
N ILE A 233 -27.97 -25.32 -18.95
CA ILE A 233 -27.70 -25.21 -17.51
C ILE A 233 -28.18 -23.86 -16.95
N LEU A 234 -27.94 -22.76 -17.66
CA LEU A 234 -28.43 -21.44 -17.24
C LEU A 234 -29.97 -21.37 -17.25
N GLY A 235 -30.63 -22.06 -18.19
CA GLY A 235 -32.08 -22.19 -18.24
C GLY A 235 -32.66 -22.98 -17.07
N GLU A 236 -31.99 -24.05 -16.63
CA GLU A 236 -32.38 -24.87 -15.48
C GLU A 236 -32.38 -24.07 -14.16
N VAL A 237 -31.57 -23.01 -14.08
CA VAL A 237 -31.55 -22.06 -12.95
C VAL A 237 -32.32 -20.77 -13.25
N ASP A 238 -33.35 -20.82 -14.10
CA ASP A 238 -34.23 -19.68 -14.45
C ASP A 238 -33.47 -18.42 -14.96
N GLY A 239 -32.24 -18.57 -15.45
CA GLY A 239 -31.41 -17.44 -15.90
C GLY A 239 -30.96 -16.49 -14.79
N VAL A 240 -31.08 -16.86 -13.50
CA VAL A 240 -30.52 -16.05 -12.39
C VAL A 240 -28.99 -16.17 -12.27
N VAL A 241 -28.38 -16.96 -13.15
CA VAL A 241 -26.95 -16.95 -13.47
C VAL A 241 -26.81 -16.61 -14.94
N ARG A 242 -25.84 -15.77 -15.28
CA ARG A 242 -25.47 -15.42 -16.66
C ARG A 242 -24.02 -15.78 -16.96
N TRP A 243 -23.72 -15.94 -18.24
CA TRP A 243 -22.39 -16.29 -18.74
C TRP A 243 -21.74 -15.13 -19.51
N GLY A 244 -20.44 -14.96 -19.33
CA GLY A 244 -19.63 -13.91 -19.95
C GLY A 244 -19.42 -14.06 -21.46
N GLY A 245 -19.65 -15.25 -22.00
CA GLY A 245 -19.67 -15.48 -23.45
C GLY A 245 -20.86 -14.84 -24.18
N ASP A 246 -21.89 -14.41 -23.46
CA ASP A 246 -23.06 -13.71 -24.04
C ASP A 246 -22.94 -12.18 -23.95
N TYR A 247 -21.80 -11.64 -23.51
CA TYR A 247 -21.63 -10.19 -23.35
C TYR A 247 -21.59 -9.48 -24.70
N SER A 248 -22.30 -8.36 -24.83
CA SER A 248 -22.28 -7.55 -26.07
C SER A 248 -20.97 -6.78 -26.29
N GLY A 249 -20.15 -6.65 -25.25
CA GLY A 249 -18.87 -5.95 -25.27
C GLY A 249 -17.68 -6.90 -25.36
N ARG A 250 -16.72 -6.75 -24.44
CA ARG A 250 -15.61 -7.71 -24.31
C ARG A 250 -16.15 -9.02 -23.75
N LEU A 251 -16.06 -10.07 -24.56
CA LEU A 251 -16.42 -11.43 -24.18
C LEU A 251 -15.53 -11.95 -23.05
N ASP A 252 -16.11 -12.80 -22.21
CA ASP A 252 -15.46 -13.38 -21.05
C ASP A 252 -15.93 -14.83 -20.85
N GLU A 253 -15.54 -15.73 -21.76
CA GLU A 253 -16.06 -17.11 -21.81
C GLU A 253 -15.74 -17.93 -20.55
N MET A 254 -14.73 -17.56 -19.75
CA MET A 254 -14.50 -18.19 -18.43
C MET A 254 -15.53 -17.79 -17.37
N HIS A 255 -16.23 -16.67 -17.52
CA HIS A 255 -16.89 -15.98 -16.43
C HIS A 255 -18.38 -16.33 -16.27
N PHE A 256 -18.79 -16.62 -15.04
CA PHE A 256 -20.18 -16.86 -14.66
C PHE A 256 -20.55 -16.05 -13.43
N GLU A 257 -21.75 -15.47 -13.40
CA GLU A 257 -22.15 -14.59 -12.30
C GLU A 257 -23.65 -14.56 -12.05
N ILE A 258 -24.03 -14.20 -10.82
CA ILE A 258 -25.43 -13.99 -10.45
C ILE A 258 -26.03 -12.81 -11.22
N ASN A 259 -27.19 -13.05 -11.82
CA ASN A 259 -28.01 -12.15 -12.64
C ASN A 259 -29.44 -12.04 -12.08
N GLY A 260 -29.58 -11.90 -10.76
CA GLY A 260 -30.89 -11.83 -10.11
C GLY A 260 -30.81 -11.16 -8.73
N SER A 261 -31.99 -10.79 -8.21
CA SER A 261 -32.09 -10.28 -6.84
C SER A 261 -31.85 -11.40 -5.82
N GLN A 262 -31.61 -11.03 -4.56
CA GLN A 262 -31.48 -12.01 -3.47
C GLN A 262 -32.72 -12.90 -3.34
N ALA A 263 -33.91 -12.33 -3.56
CA ALA A 263 -35.17 -13.06 -3.50
C ALA A 263 -35.29 -14.08 -4.65
N ASP A 264 -34.93 -13.68 -5.87
CA ASP A 264 -34.97 -14.57 -7.04
C ASP A 264 -34.00 -15.74 -6.88
N VAL A 265 -32.76 -15.44 -6.48
CA VAL A 265 -31.72 -16.45 -6.26
C VAL A 265 -32.11 -17.42 -5.15
N SER A 266 -32.65 -16.92 -4.04
CA SER A 266 -33.09 -17.78 -2.92
C SER A 266 -34.23 -18.71 -3.37
N ARG A 267 -35.22 -18.19 -4.09
CA ARG A 267 -36.33 -18.97 -4.64
C ARG A 267 -35.83 -20.09 -5.56
N VAL A 268 -34.93 -19.76 -6.50
CA VAL A 268 -34.38 -20.75 -7.44
C VAL A 268 -33.55 -21.79 -6.69
N TRP A 269 -32.70 -21.37 -5.76
CA TRP A 269 -31.89 -22.30 -4.97
C TRP A 269 -32.75 -23.25 -4.14
N ASP A 270 -33.82 -22.77 -3.51
CA ASP A 270 -34.74 -23.62 -2.75
C ASP A 270 -35.38 -24.71 -3.63
N ARG A 271 -35.76 -24.37 -4.87
CA ARG A 271 -36.25 -25.36 -5.85
C ARG A 271 -35.17 -26.38 -6.20
N ILE A 272 -34.00 -25.93 -6.64
CA ILE A 272 -32.90 -26.81 -7.07
C ILE A 272 -32.46 -27.72 -5.94
N ARG A 273 -32.33 -27.19 -4.72
CA ARG A 273 -32.01 -27.98 -3.53
C ARG A 273 -33.04 -29.08 -3.28
N ALA A 274 -34.33 -28.76 -3.36
CA ALA A 274 -35.38 -29.75 -3.19
C ALA A 274 -35.33 -30.84 -4.29
N GLU A 275 -35.03 -30.48 -5.53
CA GLU A 275 -34.87 -31.45 -6.63
C GLU A 275 -33.69 -32.41 -6.38
N ILE A 276 -32.55 -31.87 -5.90
CA ILE A 276 -31.37 -32.68 -5.53
C ILE A 276 -31.71 -33.62 -4.37
N GLU A 277 -32.36 -33.13 -3.32
CA GLU A 277 -32.70 -33.92 -2.13
C GLU A 277 -33.72 -35.03 -2.41
N ASN A 278 -34.57 -34.84 -3.43
CA ASN A 278 -35.60 -35.81 -3.83
C ASN A 278 -35.16 -36.76 -4.96
N THR A 279 -33.90 -36.68 -5.41
CA THR A 279 -33.34 -37.63 -6.38
C THR A 279 -32.85 -38.88 -5.62
N PRO A 280 -33.44 -40.07 -5.83
CA PRO A 280 -33.13 -41.28 -5.07
C PRO A 280 -31.73 -41.85 -5.32
#